data_AF-A0A1G0GES7-F1
#
_entry.id   AF-A0A1G0GES7-F1
#
_cell.length_a   1.000
_cell.length_b   1.000
_cell.length_c   1.000
_cell.angle_alpha   90.00
_cell.angle_beta   90.00
_cell.angle_gamma   90.00
#
_symmetry.space_group_name_H-M   'P 1'
#
loop_
_entity.id
_entity.type
_entity.pdbx_description
1 polymer ?
#
loop_
_entity_poly.entity_id
_entity_poly.type
_entity_poly.pdbx_seq_one_letter_code
_entity_poly.pdbx_strand_id
1 'polypeptide(L)'
;AVYQIEPSVLKLLRGFGKPGWKGYLQKYLRTVDTLKKLYAREREMRRLPVRLANSQEIRLSPGGQNILVKKIMDDFCPLFTPGSYVIYVGDTQAKWAYFDSNALALLGVEIPEHGKMPDVVVHHAEKNWLVLIEAVTSHGPVNPKRRQELKTLFSGSTAGLVFVTAFLDRKAMLKYLNDISWETEVWIAESPTHLIHFNGERFLGPYEE
;
A
#
# COMPACT_ATOMS: atom_id res chain seq x y z
N ALA A 1 -3.05 -27.91 -13.63
CA ALA A 1 -4.05 -28.28 -12.60
C ALA A 1 -5.33 -28.71 -13.32
N VAL A 2 -5.96 -29.80 -12.88
CA VAL A 2 -7.22 -30.30 -13.46
C VAL A 2 -8.33 -29.97 -12.47
N TYR A 3 -9.44 -29.39 -12.94
CA TYR A 3 -10.57 -29.00 -12.09
C TYR A 3 -11.55 -30.16 -11.91
N GLN A 4 -12.13 -30.30 -10.72
CA GLN A 4 -13.17 -31.28 -10.42
C GLN A 4 -14.30 -30.64 -9.60
N ILE A 5 -15.53 -31.07 -9.85
CA ILE A 5 -16.71 -30.65 -9.07
C ILE A 5 -16.72 -31.37 -7.73
N GLU A 6 -16.92 -30.61 -6.65
CA GLU A 6 -17.02 -31.15 -5.30
C GLU A 6 -18.22 -32.12 -5.19
N PRO A 7 -18.08 -33.28 -4.51
CA PRO A 7 -19.10 -34.34 -4.50
C PRO A 7 -20.50 -33.89 -4.01
N SER A 8 -20.58 -32.98 -3.04
CA SER A 8 -21.85 -32.46 -2.53
C SER A 8 -22.55 -31.53 -3.53
N VAL A 9 -21.80 -30.69 -4.26
CA VAL A 9 -22.30 -29.91 -5.41
C VAL A 9 -22.80 -30.86 -6.50
N LEU A 10 -22.01 -31.87 -6.86
CA LEU A 10 -22.37 -32.82 -7.91
C LEU A 10 -23.68 -33.56 -7.57
N LYS A 11 -23.83 -33.96 -6.31
CA LYS A 11 -25.06 -34.59 -5.81
C LYS A 11 -26.26 -33.64 -5.89
N LEU A 12 -26.08 -32.35 -5.58
CA LEU A 12 -27.12 -31.35 -5.78
C LEU A 12 -27.49 -31.24 -7.26
N LEU A 13 -26.52 -30.98 -8.15
CA LEU A 13 -26.77 -30.72 -9.58
C LEU A 13 -27.48 -31.88 -10.27
N ARG A 14 -27.22 -33.13 -9.88
CA ARG A 14 -27.94 -34.33 -10.37
C ARG A 14 -29.44 -34.36 -10.01
N GLY A 15 -29.87 -33.51 -9.07
CA GLY A 15 -31.26 -33.33 -8.67
C GLY A 15 -32.00 -32.20 -9.41
N PHE A 16 -31.33 -31.49 -10.31
CA PHE A 16 -31.94 -30.39 -11.07
C PHE A 16 -33.13 -30.88 -11.91
N GLY A 17 -34.26 -30.16 -11.84
CA GLY A 17 -35.50 -30.49 -12.55
C GLY A 17 -36.41 -31.53 -11.85
N LYS A 18 -36.01 -32.13 -10.73
CA LYS A 18 -36.85 -33.10 -9.99
C LYS A 18 -37.81 -32.42 -9.00
N PRO A 19 -38.97 -33.05 -8.67
CA PRO A 19 -39.79 -32.65 -7.54
C PRO A 19 -38.93 -32.63 -6.27
N GLY A 20 -38.91 -31.49 -5.56
CA GLY A 20 -38.08 -31.30 -4.36
C GLY A 20 -36.77 -30.51 -4.57
N TRP A 21 -36.44 -30.11 -5.81
CA TRP A 21 -35.25 -29.28 -6.12
C TRP A 21 -35.06 -28.09 -5.17
N LYS A 22 -36.12 -27.30 -4.94
CA LYS A 22 -36.06 -26.12 -4.05
C LYS A 22 -35.64 -26.49 -2.62
N GLY A 23 -36.11 -27.63 -2.11
CA GLY A 23 -35.75 -28.13 -0.78
C GLY A 23 -34.30 -28.63 -0.71
N TYR A 24 -33.84 -29.34 -1.73
CA TYR A 24 -32.44 -29.79 -1.84
C TYR A 24 -31.47 -28.61 -1.93
N LEU A 25 -31.82 -27.59 -2.73
CA LEU A 25 -31.03 -26.36 -2.85
C LEU A 25 -30.95 -25.60 -1.52
N GLN A 26 -32.07 -25.41 -0.82
CA GLN A 26 -32.06 -24.74 0.48
C GLN A 26 -31.26 -25.51 1.54
N LYS A 27 -31.40 -26.84 1.59
CA LYS A 27 -30.62 -27.67 2.52
C LYS A 27 -29.13 -27.57 2.23
N TYR A 28 -28.75 -27.65 0.96
CA TYR A 28 -27.37 -27.50 0.51
C TYR A 28 -26.78 -26.12 0.86
N LEU A 29 -27.53 -25.03 0.61
CA LEU A 29 -27.10 -23.67 0.93
C LEU A 29 -26.98 -23.41 2.44
N ARG A 30 -27.64 -24.21 3.29
CA ARG A 30 -27.49 -24.14 4.76
C ARG A 30 -26.29 -24.93 5.27
N THR A 31 -25.89 -25.99 4.59
CA THR A 31 -24.76 -26.85 4.98
C THR A 31 -23.43 -26.38 4.43
N VAL A 32 -23.45 -25.68 3.29
CA VAL A 32 -22.23 -25.18 2.66
C VAL A 32 -22.01 -23.74 3.11
N ASP A 33 -20.96 -23.52 3.90
CA ASP A 33 -20.37 -22.19 3.98
C ASP A 33 -20.03 -21.78 2.55
N THR A 34 -20.76 -20.80 2.01
CA THR A 34 -20.59 -20.40 0.62
C THR A 34 -19.10 -20.18 0.35
N LEU A 35 -18.57 -20.68 -0.76
CA LEU A 35 -17.16 -20.48 -1.12
C LEU A 35 -16.75 -19.01 -0.97
N LYS A 36 -17.67 -18.07 -1.23
CA LYS A 36 -17.52 -16.65 -0.98
C LYS A 36 -17.20 -16.31 0.49
N LYS A 37 -17.90 -16.90 1.47
CA LYS A 37 -17.63 -16.74 2.91
C LYS A 37 -16.34 -17.43 3.33
N LEU A 38 -16.07 -18.64 2.83
CA LEU A 38 -14.82 -19.36 3.14
C LEU A 38 -13.60 -18.57 2.62
N TYR A 39 -13.66 -18.13 1.36
CA TYR A 39 -12.63 -17.28 0.76
C TYR A 39 -12.55 -15.89 1.40
N ALA A 40 -13.66 -15.29 1.83
CA ALA A 40 -13.63 -14.03 2.56
C ALA A 40 -12.92 -14.19 3.91
N ARG A 41 -13.21 -15.25 4.65
CA ARG A 41 -12.55 -15.58 5.92
C ARG A 41 -11.06 -15.88 5.74
N GLU A 42 -10.69 -16.65 4.72
CA GLU A 42 -9.28 -16.88 4.38
C GLU A 42 -8.56 -15.59 3.97
N ARG A 43 -9.22 -14.69 3.22
CA ARG A 43 -8.67 -13.38 2.85
C ARG A 43 -8.49 -12.48 4.06
N GLU A 44 -9.45 -12.45 4.99
CA GLU A 44 -9.36 -11.71 6.24
C GLU A 44 -8.22 -12.21 7.14
N MET A 45 -8.06 -13.53 7.28
CA MET A 45 -6.97 -14.12 8.08
C MET A 45 -5.59 -13.85 7.47
N ARG A 46 -5.50 -13.59 6.16
CA ARG A 46 -4.24 -13.28 5.47
C ARG A 46 -3.94 -11.78 5.37
N ARG A 47 -4.83 -10.90 5.85
CA ARG A 47 -4.55 -9.45 5.81
C ARG A 47 -3.35 -9.10 6.67
N LEU A 48 -2.59 -8.11 6.21
CA LEU A 48 -1.40 -7.62 6.89
C LEU A 48 -1.80 -6.50 7.87
N PRO A 49 -1.63 -6.69 9.19
CA PRO A 49 -1.89 -5.64 10.16
C PRO A 49 -0.78 -4.59 10.10
N VAL A 50 -1.17 -3.32 10.11
CA VAL A 50 -0.28 -2.16 10.19
C VAL A 50 -0.77 -1.28 11.33
N ARG A 51 0.15 -0.91 12.23
CA ARG A 51 -0.17 -0.02 13.35
C ARG A 51 0.15 1.41 12.98
N LEU A 52 -0.83 2.28 13.19
CA LEU A 52 -0.66 3.72 13.06
C LEU A 52 -0.18 4.30 14.39
N ALA A 53 0.43 5.48 14.36
CA ALA A 53 0.96 6.15 15.55
C ALA A 53 -0.10 6.44 16.62
N ASN A 54 -1.37 6.58 16.24
CA ASN A 54 -2.52 6.75 17.14
C ASN A 54 -3.03 5.42 17.76
N SER A 55 -2.25 4.33 17.68
CA SER A 55 -2.63 2.97 18.09
C SER A 55 -3.79 2.34 17.30
N GLN A 56 -4.26 2.97 16.23
CA GLN A 56 -5.22 2.34 15.32
C GLN A 56 -4.53 1.27 14.49
N GLU A 57 -5.21 0.14 14.27
CA GLU A 57 -4.76 -0.91 13.37
C GLU A 57 -5.54 -0.84 12.06
N ILE A 58 -4.81 -0.82 10.93
CA ILE A 58 -5.38 -0.98 9.60
C ILE A 58 -4.96 -2.34 9.02
N ARG A 59 -5.80 -2.92 8.16
CA ARG A 59 -5.58 -4.26 7.60
C ARG A 59 -5.51 -4.23 6.09
N LEU A 60 -4.29 -4.31 5.56
CA LEU A 60 -4.01 -4.32 4.14
C LEU A 60 -4.30 -5.70 3.54
N SER A 61 -4.76 -5.73 2.28
CA SER A 61 -4.87 -7.01 1.58
C SER A 61 -3.48 -7.65 1.37
N PRO A 62 -3.37 -8.99 1.38
CA PRO A 62 -2.09 -9.67 1.23
C PRO A 62 -1.50 -9.52 -0.17
N GLY A 63 -0.18 -9.35 -0.23
CA GLY A 63 0.60 -9.47 -1.47
C GLY A 63 0.85 -8.16 -2.21
N GLY A 64 1.57 -8.26 -3.33
CA GLY A 64 1.93 -7.11 -4.16
C GLY A 64 2.69 -6.04 -3.37
N GLN A 65 2.37 -4.77 -3.65
CA GLN A 65 2.98 -3.63 -2.97
C GLN A 65 2.65 -3.55 -1.47
N ASN A 66 1.57 -4.17 -1.00
CA ASN A 66 1.16 -4.08 0.41
C ASN A 66 2.15 -4.72 1.39
N ILE A 67 2.95 -5.69 0.93
CA ILE A 67 4.07 -6.24 1.73
C ILE A 67 5.10 -5.14 1.99
N LEU A 68 5.41 -4.35 0.97
CA LEU A 68 6.37 -3.25 1.07
C LEU A 68 5.78 -2.06 1.81
N VAL A 69 4.49 -1.74 1.63
CA VAL A 69 3.77 -0.74 2.45
C VAL A 69 3.86 -1.10 3.93
N LYS A 70 3.65 -2.36 4.31
CA LYS A 70 3.83 -2.78 5.71
C LYS A 70 5.25 -2.51 6.20
N LYS A 71 6.27 -2.82 5.41
CA LYS A 71 7.68 -2.55 5.75
C LYS A 71 7.99 -1.05 5.84
N ILE A 72 7.40 -0.23 4.97
CA ILE A 72 7.50 1.23 5.07
C ILE A 72 6.97 1.67 6.45
N MET A 73 5.81 1.17 6.85
CA MET A 73 5.16 1.55 8.09
C MET A 73 5.88 1.03 9.34
N ASP A 74 6.39 -0.20 9.30
CA ASP A 74 7.03 -0.84 10.45
C ASP A 74 8.52 -0.48 10.59
N ASP A 75 9.22 -0.21 9.48
CA ASP A 75 10.68 -0.03 9.44
C ASP A 75 11.07 1.40 9.02
N PHE A 76 10.63 1.88 7.85
CA PHE A 76 11.02 3.21 7.34
C PHE A 76 10.50 4.35 8.21
N CYS A 77 9.18 4.35 8.50
CA CYS A 77 8.54 5.46 9.19
C CYS A 77 9.12 5.67 10.60
N PRO A 78 9.36 4.63 11.43
CA PRO A 78 10.00 4.80 12.72
C PRO A 78 11.45 5.30 12.65
N LEU A 79 12.20 4.95 11.60
CA LEU A 79 13.61 5.31 11.45
C LEU A 79 13.82 6.73 10.91
N PHE A 80 13.06 7.11 9.87
CA PHE A 80 13.30 8.35 9.13
C PHE A 80 12.26 9.44 9.36
N THR A 81 11.10 9.07 9.90
CA THR A 81 10.01 10.00 10.23
C THR A 81 9.39 9.67 11.60
N PRO A 82 10.21 9.59 12.67
CA PRO A 82 9.72 9.20 13.98
C PRO A 82 8.59 10.13 14.44
N GLY A 83 7.55 9.53 15.04
CA GLY A 83 6.37 10.28 15.50
C GLY A 83 5.54 10.92 14.38
N SER A 84 5.77 10.56 13.12
CA SER A 84 4.95 11.07 12.01
C SER A 84 3.49 10.63 12.09
N TYR A 85 2.62 11.50 11.60
CA TYR A 85 1.20 11.23 11.45
C TYR A 85 0.94 10.63 10.09
N VAL A 86 0.26 9.48 10.06
CA VAL A 86 -0.10 8.83 8.80
C VAL A 86 -1.32 9.56 8.24
N ILE A 87 -1.20 10.04 7.00
CA ILE A 87 -2.27 10.77 6.32
C ILE A 87 -3.00 9.84 5.35
N TYR A 88 -2.28 9.01 4.61
CA TYR A 88 -2.86 8.13 3.60
C TYR A 88 -2.11 6.82 3.49
N VAL A 89 -2.85 5.72 3.34
CA VAL A 89 -2.33 4.40 2.98
C VAL A 89 -3.23 3.76 1.93
N GLY A 90 -2.66 3.46 0.77
CA GLY A 90 -3.34 2.75 -0.32
C GLY A 90 -3.49 1.25 -0.03
N ASP A 91 -4.46 0.61 -0.68
CA ASP A 91 -4.62 -0.84 -0.67
C ASP A 91 -4.84 -1.33 -2.10
N THR A 92 -4.18 -2.42 -2.50
CA THR A 92 -4.36 -3.00 -3.84
C THR A 92 -5.79 -3.49 -4.12
N GLN A 93 -6.61 -3.75 -3.09
CA GLN A 93 -7.97 -4.31 -3.23
C GLN A 93 -9.10 -3.36 -2.78
N ALA A 94 -8.78 -2.16 -2.31
CA ALA A 94 -9.76 -1.15 -1.88
C ALA A 94 -9.34 0.24 -2.38
N LYS A 95 -10.26 1.21 -2.39
CA LYS A 95 -9.95 2.58 -2.85
C LYS A 95 -8.81 3.20 -2.02
N TRP A 96 -8.81 2.94 -0.71
CA TRP A 96 -7.73 3.23 0.24
C TRP A 96 -7.91 2.37 1.50
N ALA A 97 -6.83 2.04 2.19
CA ALA A 97 -6.90 1.41 3.52
C ALA A 97 -7.11 2.44 4.64
N TYR A 98 -6.59 3.64 4.46
CA TYR A 98 -6.70 4.75 5.41
C TYR A 98 -6.56 6.09 4.69
N PHE A 99 -7.36 7.08 5.09
CA PHE A 99 -7.21 8.45 4.62
C PHE A 99 -7.75 9.45 5.67
N ASP A 100 -6.89 10.33 6.16
CA ASP A 100 -7.24 11.48 6.99
C ASP A 100 -7.29 12.76 6.14
N SER A 101 -8.46 13.02 5.56
CA SER A 101 -8.68 14.19 4.72
C SER A 101 -8.58 15.50 5.49
N ASN A 102 -8.92 15.50 6.79
CA ASN A 102 -8.90 16.70 7.60
C ASN A 102 -7.47 17.12 7.92
N ALA A 103 -6.62 16.18 8.31
CA ALA A 103 -5.20 16.45 8.53
C ALA A 103 -4.50 16.94 7.25
N LEU A 104 -4.86 16.39 6.09
CA LEU A 104 -4.30 16.85 4.81
C LEU A 104 -4.80 18.25 4.42
N ALA A 105 -6.07 18.56 4.65
CA ALA A 105 -6.65 19.89 4.40
C ALA A 105 -6.05 20.96 5.32
N LEU A 106 -5.72 20.63 6.57
CA LEU A 106 -5.01 21.54 7.50
C LEU A 106 -3.61 21.92 6.98
N LEU A 107 -3.00 21.08 6.15
CA LEU A 107 -1.74 21.37 5.47
C LEU A 107 -1.95 22.15 4.15
N GLY A 108 -3.17 22.55 3.82
CA GLY A 108 -3.50 23.31 2.61
C GLY A 108 -3.63 22.45 1.35
N VAL A 109 -3.73 21.12 1.50
CA VAL A 109 -3.85 20.20 0.37
C VAL A 109 -5.25 19.63 0.29
N GLU A 110 -5.92 19.87 -0.85
CA GLU A 110 -7.18 19.23 -1.21
C GLU A 110 -6.96 18.29 -2.40
N ILE A 111 -7.35 17.03 -2.24
CA ILE A 111 -7.18 16.02 -3.27
C ILE A 111 -8.46 15.91 -4.10
N PRO A 112 -8.40 16.13 -5.44
CA PRO A 112 -9.56 15.96 -6.30
C PRO A 112 -10.00 14.49 -6.34
N GLU A 113 -11.26 14.24 -6.69
CA GLU A 113 -11.87 12.89 -6.66
C GLU A 113 -11.10 11.83 -7.48
N HIS A 114 -10.39 12.27 -8.52
CA HIS A 114 -9.57 11.44 -9.41
C HIS A 114 -8.05 11.65 -9.25
N GLY A 115 -7.61 12.34 -8.19
CA GLY A 115 -6.19 12.55 -7.90
C GLY A 115 -5.49 11.24 -7.58
N LYS A 116 -4.44 10.90 -8.33
CA LYS A 116 -3.67 9.67 -8.11
C LYS A 116 -2.67 9.85 -6.97
N MET A 117 -3.09 9.50 -5.76
CA MET A 117 -2.27 9.45 -4.55
C MET A 117 -1.06 8.51 -4.70
N PRO A 118 0.05 8.73 -3.96
CA PRO A 118 1.10 7.73 -3.80
C PRO A 118 0.63 6.60 -2.88
N ASP A 119 1.40 5.53 -2.73
CA ASP A 119 1.03 4.40 -1.89
C ASP A 119 0.93 4.75 -0.38
N VAL A 120 1.81 5.62 0.11
CA VAL A 120 1.80 6.10 1.51
C VAL A 120 2.09 7.60 1.56
N VAL A 121 1.36 8.31 2.43
CA VAL A 121 1.65 9.71 2.80
C VAL A 121 1.76 9.82 4.31
N VAL A 122 2.87 10.35 4.80
CA VAL A 122 3.06 10.67 6.22
C VAL A 122 3.48 12.13 6.41
N HIS A 123 2.97 12.76 7.46
CA HIS A 123 3.37 14.09 7.90
C HIS A 123 4.34 13.97 9.07
N HIS A 124 5.60 14.29 8.84
CA HIS A 124 6.60 14.39 9.91
C HIS A 124 6.56 15.81 10.47
N ALA A 125 5.74 15.99 11.51
CA ALA A 125 5.40 17.29 12.07
C ALA A 125 6.62 18.08 12.59
N GLU A 126 7.60 17.39 13.18
CA GLU A 126 8.83 18.02 13.73
C GLU A 126 9.58 18.85 12.68
N LYS A 127 9.70 18.32 11.46
CA LYS A 127 10.39 19.00 10.34
C LYS A 127 9.42 19.65 9.35
N ASN A 128 8.12 19.55 9.63
CA ASN A 128 7.03 19.96 8.76
C ASN A 128 7.19 19.42 7.31
N TRP A 129 7.38 18.10 7.18
CA TRP A 129 7.50 17.43 5.89
C TRP A 129 6.30 16.54 5.58
N LEU A 130 5.81 16.60 4.35
CA LEU A 130 4.96 15.58 3.76
C LEU A 130 5.84 14.62 2.96
N VAL A 131 5.96 13.40 3.48
CA VAL A 131 6.74 12.33 2.84
C VAL A 131 5.79 11.49 2.01
N LEU A 132 5.99 11.53 0.70
CA LEU A 132 5.21 10.88 -0.34
C LEU A 132 5.97 9.65 -0.82
N ILE A 133 5.46 8.45 -0.52
CA ILE A 133 6.20 7.20 -0.70
C ILE A 133 5.47 6.30 -1.70
N GLU A 134 6.18 5.87 -2.76
CA GLU A 134 5.72 4.85 -3.70
C GLU A 134 6.37 3.49 -3.39
N ALA A 135 5.56 2.45 -3.23
CA ALA A 135 5.99 1.09 -2.93
C ALA A 135 6.12 0.27 -4.23
N VAL A 136 7.32 0.30 -4.83
CA VAL A 136 7.50 -0.21 -6.19
C VAL A 136 7.49 -1.74 -6.24
N THR A 137 6.51 -2.26 -6.98
CA THR A 137 6.45 -3.65 -7.42
C THR A 137 6.33 -3.72 -8.94
N SER A 138 5.18 -3.29 -9.47
CA SER A 138 4.88 -3.25 -10.92
C SER A 138 4.56 -1.86 -11.48
N HIS A 139 4.22 -0.88 -10.63
CA HIS A 139 3.71 0.43 -11.07
C HIS A 139 4.79 1.50 -11.32
N GLY A 140 6.08 1.13 -11.22
CA GLY A 140 7.23 2.01 -11.46
C GLY A 140 7.55 2.97 -10.29
N PRO A 141 8.74 3.59 -10.29
CA PRO A 141 9.20 4.47 -9.21
C PRO A 141 8.61 5.89 -9.32
N VAL A 142 9.00 6.76 -8.38
CA VAL A 142 8.87 8.21 -8.57
C VAL A 142 9.83 8.65 -9.68
N ASN A 143 9.37 8.58 -10.92
CA ASN A 143 10.07 9.09 -12.09
C ASN A 143 9.83 10.60 -12.29
N PRO A 144 10.54 11.29 -13.21
CA PRO A 144 10.42 12.73 -13.37
C PRO A 144 8.99 13.21 -13.62
N LYS A 145 8.23 12.46 -14.42
CA LYS A 145 6.81 12.76 -14.69
C LYS A 145 5.97 12.62 -13.42
N ARG A 146 6.09 11.49 -12.72
CA ARG A 146 5.34 11.20 -11.50
C ARG A 146 5.67 12.19 -10.37
N ARG A 147 6.93 12.58 -10.26
CA ARG A 147 7.37 13.63 -9.34
C ARG A 147 6.64 14.94 -9.61
N GLN A 148 6.55 15.38 -10.87
CA GLN A 148 5.86 16.60 -11.24
C GLN A 148 4.35 16.51 -11.00
N GLU A 149 3.74 15.35 -11.28
CA GLU A 149 2.33 15.08 -10.96
C GLU A 149 2.06 15.23 -9.46
N LEU A 150 2.88 14.59 -8.62
CA LEU A 150 2.75 14.68 -7.17
C LEU A 150 3.02 16.11 -6.67
N LYS A 151 4.03 16.80 -7.19
CA LYS A 151 4.30 18.20 -6.84
C LYS A 151 3.11 19.11 -7.16
N THR A 152 2.42 18.85 -8.27
CA THR A 152 1.22 19.60 -8.65
C THR A 152 0.05 19.24 -7.74
N LEU A 153 -0.16 17.96 -7.48
CA LEU A 153 -1.23 17.44 -6.62
C LEU A 153 -1.13 17.96 -5.18
N PHE A 154 0.08 18.14 -4.67
CA PHE A 154 0.37 18.64 -3.32
C PHE A 154 0.86 20.10 -3.32
N SER A 155 0.60 20.87 -4.36
CA SER A 155 1.14 22.24 -4.53
C SER A 155 0.67 23.25 -3.48
N GLY A 156 -0.51 23.03 -2.88
CA GLY A 156 -1.01 23.84 -1.77
C GLY A 156 -0.38 23.53 -0.40
N SER A 157 0.51 22.53 -0.33
CA SER A 157 1.11 22.09 0.92
C SER A 157 1.92 23.19 1.59
N THR A 158 1.60 23.46 2.86
CA THR A 158 2.44 24.27 3.76
C THR A 158 3.65 23.50 4.29
N ALA A 159 3.65 22.17 4.17
CA ALA A 159 4.77 21.29 4.47
C ALA A 159 5.70 21.11 3.26
N GLY A 160 6.99 20.92 3.53
CA GLY A 160 7.97 20.57 2.50
C GLY A 160 7.72 19.16 1.95
N LEU A 161 7.79 18.99 0.63
CA LEU A 161 7.56 17.69 0.00
C LEU A 161 8.85 16.87 -0.07
N VAL A 162 8.80 15.65 0.44
CA VAL A 162 9.86 14.64 0.31
C VAL A 162 9.32 13.47 -0.49
N PHE A 163 10.00 13.10 -1.57
CA PHE A 163 9.59 12.01 -2.44
C PHE A 163 10.45 10.80 -2.18
N VAL A 164 9.83 9.65 -1.93
CA VAL A 164 10.53 8.41 -1.63
C VAL A 164 10.05 7.31 -2.55
N THR A 165 11.00 6.63 -3.18
CA THR A 165 10.74 5.36 -3.86
C THR A 165 11.23 4.21 -2.99
N ALA A 166 10.33 3.32 -2.59
CA ALA A 166 10.69 2.15 -1.79
C ALA A 166 10.82 0.90 -2.68
N PHE A 167 11.78 0.04 -2.36
CA PHE A 167 11.95 -1.29 -2.94
C PHE A 167 12.12 -2.34 -1.84
N LEU A 168 11.81 -3.60 -2.16
CA LEU A 168 12.10 -4.72 -1.26
C LEU A 168 13.61 -4.97 -1.14
N ASP A 169 14.30 -4.98 -2.27
CA ASP A 169 15.72 -5.32 -2.38
C ASP A 169 16.42 -4.51 -3.50
N ARG A 170 17.76 -4.53 -3.51
CA ARG A 170 18.55 -3.83 -4.54
C ARG A 170 18.29 -4.39 -5.94
N LYS A 171 17.99 -5.68 -6.06
CA LYS A 171 17.72 -6.33 -7.35
C LYS A 171 16.44 -5.81 -8.00
N ALA A 172 15.42 -5.48 -7.20
CA ALA A 172 14.21 -4.82 -7.64
C ALA A 172 14.50 -3.39 -8.10
N MET A 173 15.29 -2.63 -7.31
CA MET A 173 15.71 -1.27 -7.66
C MET A 173 16.44 -1.21 -9.00
N LEU A 174 17.37 -2.13 -9.27
CA LEU A 174 18.17 -2.14 -10.51
C LEU A 174 17.32 -2.12 -11.79
N LYS A 175 16.12 -2.72 -11.77
CA LYS A 175 15.21 -2.75 -12.92
C LYS A 175 14.68 -1.36 -13.29
N TYR A 176 14.66 -0.45 -12.32
CA TYR A 176 14.06 0.88 -12.43
C TYR A 176 15.08 2.00 -12.24
N LEU A 177 16.37 1.68 -12.08
CA LEU A 177 17.41 2.65 -11.73
C LEU A 177 17.44 3.86 -12.67
N ASN A 178 17.26 3.62 -13.97
CA ASN A 178 17.28 4.67 -15.00
C ASN A 178 16.03 5.57 -14.98
N ASP A 179 14.95 5.11 -14.34
CA ASP A 179 13.67 5.82 -14.30
C ASP A 179 13.50 6.65 -13.03
N ILE A 180 14.32 6.44 -12.00
CA ILE A 180 14.24 7.15 -10.73
C ILE A 180 14.57 8.63 -10.95
N SER A 181 13.69 9.53 -10.48
CA SER A 181 13.90 10.96 -10.61
C SER A 181 15.04 11.44 -9.72
N TRP A 182 15.84 12.38 -10.23
CA TRP A 182 16.64 13.27 -9.38
C TRP A 182 15.75 14.00 -8.37
N GLU A 183 16.36 14.52 -7.31
CA GLU A 183 15.69 15.21 -6.19
C GLU A 183 14.63 14.33 -5.52
N THR A 184 14.95 13.03 -5.37
CA THR A 184 14.15 12.06 -4.63
C THR A 184 15.04 11.14 -3.80
N GLU A 185 14.42 10.47 -2.83
CA GLU A 185 15.07 9.48 -1.98
C GLU A 185 14.67 8.06 -2.42
N VAL A 186 15.57 7.11 -2.21
CA VAL A 186 15.29 5.69 -2.37
C VAL A 186 15.55 4.96 -1.07
N TRP A 187 14.56 4.16 -0.67
CA TRP A 187 14.65 3.27 0.49
C TRP A 187 14.56 1.81 0.06
N ILE A 188 15.37 0.95 0.68
CA ILE A 188 15.41 -0.48 0.38
C ILE A 188 15.18 -1.26 1.66
N ALA A 189 14.10 -2.04 1.70
CA ALA A 189 13.69 -2.71 2.93
C ALA A 189 14.67 -3.82 3.39
N GLU A 190 15.48 -4.37 2.50
CA GLU A 190 16.60 -5.28 2.83
C GLU A 190 17.71 -4.56 3.64
N SER A 191 17.85 -3.25 3.50
CA SER A 191 18.83 -2.42 4.22
C SER A 191 18.12 -1.24 4.91
N PRO A 192 17.24 -1.52 5.89
CA PRO A 192 16.21 -0.58 6.33
C PRO A 192 16.76 0.67 7.01
N THR A 193 18.00 0.64 7.52
CA THR A 193 18.66 1.75 8.21
C THR A 193 19.33 2.75 7.27
N HIS A 194 19.31 2.52 5.95
CA HIS A 194 20.00 3.36 4.96
C HIS A 194 19.02 4.01 3.99
N LEU A 195 19.42 5.16 3.46
CA LEU A 195 18.76 5.84 2.34
C LEU A 195 19.77 6.12 1.23
N ILE A 196 19.29 6.17 0.00
CA ILE A 196 20.04 6.62 -1.16
C ILE A 196 19.42 7.92 -1.64
N HIS A 197 20.20 9.00 -1.63
CA HIS A 197 19.78 10.29 -2.13
C HIS A 197 20.16 10.44 -3.61
N PHE A 198 19.18 10.71 -4.48
CA PHE A 198 19.42 10.99 -5.90
C PHE A 198 19.57 12.50 -6.13
N ASN A 199 20.64 13.10 -5.60
CA ASN A 199 21.17 14.41 -5.99
C ASN A 199 22.54 14.66 -5.32
N GLY A 200 23.14 15.85 -5.48
CA GLY A 200 24.52 16.10 -5.02
C GLY A 200 24.84 17.46 -4.39
N GLU A 201 23.95 18.45 -4.39
CA GLU A 201 24.33 19.81 -3.96
C GLU A 201 24.70 19.94 -2.47
N ARG A 202 24.34 18.97 -1.60
CA ARG A 202 24.38 19.13 -0.13
C ARG A 202 25.03 18.00 0.67
N PHE A 203 25.55 16.94 0.04
CA PHE A 203 25.82 15.66 0.73
C PHE A 203 27.24 15.08 0.54
N LEU A 204 28.21 15.88 0.10
CA LEU A 204 29.61 15.44 0.04
C LEU A 204 30.32 15.72 1.36
N GLY A 205 30.88 14.69 1.97
CA GLY A 205 31.68 14.76 3.19
C GLY A 205 32.07 13.36 3.68
N PRO A 206 33.16 13.21 4.47
CA PRO A 206 33.50 11.94 5.09
C PRO A 206 32.43 11.47 6.09
N TYR A 207 32.24 10.15 6.24
CA TYR A 207 31.33 9.58 7.26
C TYR A 207 31.99 9.41 8.63
N GLU A 208 33.31 9.53 8.71
CA GLU A 208 34.12 9.26 9.91
C GLU A 208 34.42 10.53 10.73
N GLU A 209 33.66 11.62 10.52
CA GLU A 209 33.75 12.87 11.30
C GLU A 209 32.70 12.95 12.41
#